data_AF-A0A218W0D1-F1
#
_entry.id   AF-A0A218W0D1-F1
#
_cell.length_a   1.000
_cell.length_b   1.000
_cell.length_c   1.000
_cell.angle_alpha   90.00
_cell.angle_beta   90.00
_cell.angle_gamma   90.00
#
_symmetry.space_group_name_H-M   'P 1'
#
loop_
_entity.id
_entity.type
_entity.pdbx_description
1 polymer ?
#
loop_
_entity_poly.entity_id
_entity_poly.type
_entity_poly.pdbx_seq_one_letter_code
_entity_poly.pdbx_strand_id
1 'polypeptide(L)'
;MEGGTKSSAPAGLFFQHAGHRDKVVDFHWNAYDPWTMVSVSDDCDTTGGGGTLQIWRMSDLIYRPEEEVLAELEKFKAHVIECSKA
;
A
#
# COMPACT_ATOMS: atom_id res chain seq x y z
N MET A 1 22.90 -21.20 -16.39
CA MET A 1 21.83 -21.94 -15.69
C MET A 1 21.11 -20.95 -14.80
N GLU A 2 20.04 -20.34 -15.31
CA GLU A 2 19.22 -19.39 -14.54
C GLU A 2 18.29 -20.17 -13.61
N GLY A 3 18.71 -20.33 -12.36
CA GLY A 3 17.88 -20.83 -11.27
C GLY A 3 17.08 -19.68 -10.67
N GLY A 4 16.09 -19.15 -11.40
CA GLY A 4 15.12 -18.22 -10.83
C GLY A 4 14.22 -18.98 -9.85
N THR A 5 14.37 -18.75 -8.56
CA THR A 5 13.45 -19.28 -7.54
C THR A 5 12.04 -18.75 -7.84
N LYS A 6 11.16 -19.62 -8.34
CA LYS A 6 9.72 -19.32 -8.41
C LYS A 6 9.27 -18.93 -7.01
N SER A 7 8.87 -17.68 -6.83
CA SER A 7 8.16 -17.28 -5.62
C SER A 7 6.93 -18.18 -5.49
N SER A 8 6.69 -18.74 -4.31
CA SER A 8 5.52 -19.60 -4.03
C SER A 8 4.20 -18.82 -4.02
N ALA A 9 4.20 -17.57 -4.50
CA ALA A 9 3.03 -16.74 -4.60
C ALA A 9 2.06 -17.35 -5.63
N PRO A 10 0.74 -17.38 -5.34
CA PRO A 10 -0.25 -17.78 -6.31
C PRO A 10 -0.16 -16.92 -7.58
N ALA A 11 -0.41 -17.55 -8.73
CA ALA A 11 -0.54 -16.81 -9.98
C ALA A 11 -1.65 -15.76 -9.85
N GLY A 12 -1.34 -14.51 -10.21
CA GLY A 12 -2.27 -13.38 -10.09
C GLY A 12 -2.27 -12.67 -8.73
N LEU A 13 -1.48 -13.10 -7.75
CA LEU A 13 -1.24 -12.28 -6.55
C LEU A 13 -0.50 -11.01 -6.96
N PHE A 14 -1.19 -9.87 -6.82
CA PHE A 14 -0.68 -8.58 -7.26
C PHE A 14 -0.05 -7.76 -6.13
N PHE A 15 -0.73 -7.69 -4.98
CA PHE A 15 -0.27 -6.91 -3.82
C PHE A 15 -0.77 -7.54 -2.53
N GLN A 16 0.00 -7.38 -1.45
CA GLN A 16 -0.36 -7.79 -0.10
C GLN A 16 -0.12 -6.63 0.87
N HIS A 17 -1.20 -6.12 1.47
CA HIS A 17 -1.12 -5.16 2.57
C HIS A 17 -0.91 -5.91 3.88
N ALA A 18 0.21 -5.66 4.55
CA ALA A 18 0.57 -6.28 5.83
C ALA A 18 0.63 -5.27 6.98
N GLY A 19 -0.22 -4.22 6.93
CA GLY A 19 -0.24 -3.16 7.93
C GLY A 19 -1.05 -3.46 9.19
N HIS A 20 -2.05 -4.35 9.12
CA HIS A 20 -2.86 -4.72 10.27
C HIS A 20 -2.15 -5.76 11.14
N ARG A 21 -2.37 -5.66 12.45
CA ARG A 21 -1.79 -6.57 13.45
C ARG A 21 -2.66 -7.81 13.71
N ASP A 22 -3.92 -7.73 13.32
CA ASP A 22 -4.93 -8.76 13.56
C ASP A 22 -5.94 -8.81 12.41
N LYS A 23 -6.98 -9.63 12.56
CA LYS A 23 -8.01 -9.92 11.56
C LYS A 23 -8.63 -8.64 11.01
N VAL A 24 -8.47 -8.44 9.71
CA VAL A 24 -9.25 -7.45 8.94
C VAL A 24 -10.70 -7.92 8.91
N VAL A 25 -11.63 -7.07 9.35
CA VAL A 25 -13.05 -7.38 9.46
C VAL A 25 -13.89 -6.75 8.36
N ASP A 26 -13.44 -5.63 7.78
CA ASP A 26 -14.10 -4.97 6.65
C ASP A 26 -13.10 -4.10 5.86
N PHE A 27 -13.43 -3.77 4.61
CA PHE A 27 -12.66 -2.85 3.78
C PHE A 27 -13.56 -2.18 2.73
N HIS A 28 -13.14 -1.00 2.26
CA HIS A 28 -13.83 -0.27 1.22
C HIS A 28 -12.85 0.41 0.25
N TRP A 29 -13.19 0.36 -1.04
CA TRP A 29 -12.47 1.05 -2.09
C TRP A 29 -12.90 2.51 -2.19
N ASN A 30 -11.95 3.43 -2.22
CA ASN A 30 -12.28 4.82 -2.51
C ASN A 30 -12.70 4.95 -3.99
N ALA A 31 -13.95 5.40 -4.23
CA ALA A 31 -14.48 5.59 -5.58
C ALA A 31 -13.88 6.81 -6.30
N TYR A 32 -13.26 7.73 -5.57
CA TYR A 32 -12.75 9.00 -6.09
C TYR A 32 -11.23 9.00 -6.28
N ASP A 33 -10.52 8.11 -5.60
CA ASP A 33 -9.05 8.04 -5.64
C ASP A 33 -8.61 6.61 -5.94
N PRO A 34 -8.18 6.32 -7.18
CA PRO A 34 -7.77 4.98 -7.60
C PRO A 34 -6.70 4.40 -6.69
N TRP A 35 -6.81 3.09 -6.43
CA TRP A 35 -5.86 2.33 -5.61
C TRP A 35 -5.79 2.71 -4.13
N THR A 36 -6.69 3.59 -3.67
CA THR A 36 -6.86 3.95 -2.26
C THR A 36 -7.96 3.11 -1.63
N MET A 37 -7.66 2.53 -0.47
CA MET A 37 -8.57 1.70 0.31
C MET A 37 -8.58 2.16 1.76
N VAL A 38 -9.70 1.89 2.43
CA VAL A 38 -9.77 1.85 3.89
C VAL A 38 -10.01 0.41 4.33
N SER A 39 -9.35 -0.02 5.38
CA SER A 39 -9.56 -1.32 6.01
C SER A 39 -9.60 -1.18 7.53
N VAL A 40 -10.44 -1.99 8.16
CA VAL A 40 -10.59 -2.03 9.61
C VAL A 40 -10.23 -3.42 10.13
N SER A 41 -9.50 -3.48 11.24
CA SER A 41 -9.22 -4.73 11.95
C SER A 41 -9.85 -4.72 13.33
N ASP A 42 -10.16 -5.92 13.82
CA ASP A 42 -10.55 -6.14 15.20
C ASP A 42 -9.42 -6.89 15.91
N ASP A 43 -8.83 -6.27 16.93
CA ASP A 43 -7.75 -6.84 17.76
C ASP A 43 -8.16 -6.98 19.23
N CYS A 44 -9.47 -7.10 19.49
CA CYS A 44 -10.06 -7.22 20.84
C CYS A 44 -9.44 -8.32 21.72
N ASP A 45 -8.90 -9.39 21.11
CA ASP A 45 -8.32 -10.53 21.84
C ASP A 45 -6.89 -10.27 22.34
N THR A 46 -6.27 -9.15 21.97
CA THR A 46 -4.91 -8.79 22.41
C THR A 46 -4.92 -7.88 23.64
N THR A 47 -3.98 -8.08 24.56
CA THR A 47 -3.82 -7.26 25.77
C THR A 47 -3.42 -5.83 25.40
N GLY A 48 -4.42 -4.98 25.15
CA GLY A 48 -4.25 -3.64 24.60
C GLY A 48 -5.47 -3.10 23.87
N GLY A 49 -6.39 -3.99 23.45
CA GLY A 49 -7.74 -3.72 22.92
C GLY A 49 -7.93 -2.43 22.11
N GLY A 50 -8.16 -2.54 20.81
CA GLY A 50 -8.64 -1.41 20.02
C GLY A 50 -8.41 -1.61 18.54
N GLY A 51 -9.48 -1.92 17.81
CA GLY A 51 -9.40 -2.15 16.37
C GLY A 51 -8.72 -1.00 15.63
N THR A 52 -7.95 -1.32 14.58
CA THR A 52 -7.25 -0.30 13.79
C THR A 52 -8.02 0.02 12.53
N LEU A 53 -8.14 1.30 12.20
CA LEU A 53 -8.56 1.78 10.89
C LEU A 53 -7.32 2.26 10.14
N GLN A 54 -7.12 1.75 8.93
CA GLN A 54 -6.00 2.12 8.07
C GLN A 54 -6.53 2.61 6.72
N ILE A 55 -6.10 3.79 6.30
CA ILE A 55 -6.28 4.28 4.94
C ILE A 55 -4.93 4.18 4.25
N TRP A 56 -4.88 3.45 3.14
CA TRP A 56 -3.64 3.21 2.42
C TRP A 56 -3.89 3.25 0.91
N ARG A 57 -2.86 3.65 0.17
CA ARG A 57 -2.84 3.67 -1.28
C ARG A 57 -1.63 2.88 -1.76
N MET A 58 -1.83 2.00 -2.73
CA MET A 58 -0.70 1.31 -3.35
C MET A 58 0.21 2.28 -4.08
N SER A 59 1.52 2.07 -4.00
CA SER A 59 2.47 2.89 -4.75
C SER A 59 2.28 2.70 -6.25
N ASP A 60 2.31 3.81 -6.99
CA ASP A 60 2.24 3.83 -8.45
C ASP A 60 3.33 2.99 -9.11
N LEU A 61 4.48 2.84 -8.44
CA LEU A 61 5.59 1.99 -8.90
C LEU A 61 5.23 0.49 -8.96
N ILE A 62 4.13 0.07 -8.32
CA ILE A 62 3.71 -1.34 -8.29
C ILE A 62 2.87 -1.69 -9.52
N TYR A 63 2.11 -0.74 -10.08
CA TYR A 63 1.10 -1.01 -11.12
C TYR A 63 1.22 -0.19 -12.40
N ARG A 64 2.05 0.86 -12.41
CA ARG A 64 2.32 1.70 -13.60
C ARG A 64 3.73 1.46 -14.12
N PRO A 65 4.00 1.82 -15.39
CA PRO A 65 5.37 1.82 -15.91
C PRO A 65 6.30 2.70 -15.08
N GLU A 66 7.44 2.15 -14.65
CA GLU A 66 8.38 2.84 -13.76
C GLU A 66 8.85 4.19 -14.32
N GLU A 67 9.17 4.25 -15.61
CA GLU A 67 9.63 5.47 -16.28
C GLU A 67 8.62 6.62 -16.19
N GLU A 68 7.32 6.31 -16.35
CA GLU A 68 6.26 7.32 -16.25
C GLU A 68 6.11 7.84 -14.83
N VAL A 69 6.17 6.95 -13.84
CA VAL A 69 6.05 7.31 -12.42
C VAL A 69 7.25 8.15 -11.98
N LEU A 70 8.47 7.76 -12.37
CA LEU A 70 9.67 8.53 -12.06
C LEU A 70 9.66 9.92 -12.72
N ALA A 71 9.23 10.01 -13.98
CA ALA A 71 9.08 11.29 -14.68
C ALA A 71 8.02 12.20 -14.01
N GLU A 72 6.96 11.63 -13.44
CA GLU A 72 5.96 12.35 -12.67
C GLU A 72 6.51 12.83 -11.31
N LEU A 73 7.18 11.95 -10.56
CA LEU A 73 7.79 12.28 -9.26
C LEU A 73 8.84 13.39 -9.37
N GLU A 74 9.63 13.40 -10.44
CA GLU A 74 10.65 14.45 -10.65
C GLU A 74 10.01 15.85 -10.79
N LYS A 75 8.78 15.96 -11.29
CA LYS A 75 8.04 17.25 -11.36
C LYS A 75 7.75 17.80 -9.96
N PHE A 76 7.48 16.92 -9.00
CA PHE A 76 7.08 17.31 -7.64
C PHE A 76 8.25 17.37 -6.66
N LYS A 77 9.42 16.83 -7.04
CA LYS A 77 10.62 16.78 -6.19
C LYS A 77 11.01 18.11 -5.58
N ALA A 78 10.99 19.19 -6.36
CA ALA A 78 11.33 20.53 -5.88
C ALA A 78 10.38 20.97 -4.74
N HIS A 79 9.08 20.72 -4.90
CA HIS A 79 8.05 21.05 -3.92
C HIS A 79 8.19 20.21 -2.64
N VAL A 80 8.43 18.90 -2.76
CA VAL A 80 8.62 18.01 -1.61
C VAL A 80 9.83 18.42 -0.76
N ILE A 81 10.95 18.76 -1.41
CA ILE A 81 12.18 19.23 -0.75
C ILE A 81 11.95 20.55 -0.01
N GLU A 82 11.04 21.40 -0.50
CA GLU A 82 10.65 22.62 0.20
C GLU A 82 9.80 22.33 1.44
N CYS A 83 8.79 21.46 1.31
CA CYS A 83 7.93 21.06 2.43
C CYS A 83 8.69 20.38 3.58
N SER A 84 9.78 19.65 3.29
CA SER A 84 10.59 18.98 4.33
C SER A 84 11.46 19.93 5.16
N LYS A 85 11.51 21.22 4.82
CA LYS A 85 12.29 22.24 5.56
C LYS A 85 11.46 22.94 6.66
N ALA A 86 10.14 22.76 6.65
CA ALA A 86 9.23 23.25 7.68
C ALA A 86 9.19 22.28 8.86
#